data_AF-A0A4R1RMW2-F1
#
_entry.id   AF-A0A4R1RMW2-F1
#
_cell.length_a   1.000
_cell.length_b   1.000
_cell.length_c   1.000
_cell.angle_alpha   90.00
_cell.angle_beta   90.00
_cell.angle_gamma   90.00
#
_symmetry.space_group_name_H-M   'P 1'
#
loop_
_entity.id
_entity.type
_entity.pdbx_description
1 polymer ?
#
loop_
_entity_poly.entity_id
_entity_poly.type
_entity_poly.pdbx_seq_one_letter_code
_entity_poly.pdbx_strand_id
1 'polypeptide(L)'
;MIKQLLILATFLFASTMAFAQATITLDAVDNTFKMVGPLVTVVSTGTAANITEGGNPSVYTQLRAAVADSNDVAGTFELNAQTSSGTVDGIISFDFRKYEGNTMAIKITVGTETPQTFTYASGDGSGSPYQALTVAYAGAVTFSTTPTPIKFEITDLDVGTSSGVTAARLYNFKVTNKNIITKAAFLSGTWGVRFNVPGGYNLDAESGSGWVAGVQQIVDNLPAVGYVMTNFTHPAHGYYYTLRDNPYVDVANEIHPAMVPSLANEQIILDIISILKNSGKKVILYINGGGPSNIQGSSDATEAAISVAWENYCNLNFGGDQALGWRTLARGYFERFKGLADGYWVDNLGSLPAAEVAPFIAMIRDVDPDVAIATNLDKSYIKDVNGNRIQVDSDGVDDTDPTDYNVFFLEANDPYMDFTAGHPTPLGQGAPPNSWAYEEFTFPLITENPWSSYDGSKQTLKHYFAPIRQQWSVARADLIFEVEQAYRFVRTFTDAGAAITWSTTITDGSITPDEMTIMQEINDRMMLSSKPDYIPYVRPEGAHLVGETLSVNSNILEENNLVLYPNPVKQSFKLSKEISSAIIYNLSGQKILEFKGNQTSFDVSILNDGIYVFKVISKNGESQFSKFIKQ
;
A
#
# COMPACT_ATOMS: atom_id res chain seq x y z
N MET A 1 -20.51 62.68 -37.81
CA MET A 1 -19.41 62.57 -36.83
C MET A 1 -19.24 61.08 -36.54
N ILE A 2 -18.20 60.41 -37.07
CA ILE A 2 -16.88 60.18 -36.41
C ILE A 2 -17.09 59.23 -35.21
N LYS A 3 -16.53 58.01 -35.07
CA LYS A 3 -15.37 57.33 -35.70
C LYS A 3 -15.38 55.83 -35.33
N GLN A 4 -14.99 54.99 -36.30
CA GLN A 4 -14.00 53.89 -36.26
C GLN A 4 -14.08 52.66 -35.32
N LEU A 5 -13.55 51.56 -35.89
CA LEU A 5 -12.87 50.39 -35.31
C LEU A 5 -13.77 49.19 -34.95
N LEU A 6 -13.43 47.92 -35.19
CA LEU A 6 -12.14 47.28 -35.52
C LEU A 6 -12.44 45.90 -36.16
N ILE A 7 -11.64 45.52 -37.16
CA ILE A 7 -11.55 44.17 -37.73
C ILE A 7 -10.90 43.25 -36.68
N LEU A 8 -11.55 42.14 -36.32
CA LEU A 8 -10.87 41.00 -35.70
C LEU A 8 -11.03 39.79 -36.63
N ALA A 9 -9.96 39.50 -37.37
CA ALA A 9 -9.80 38.29 -38.14
C ALA A 9 -9.57 37.13 -37.17
N THR A 10 -10.56 36.26 -37.00
CA THR A 10 -10.35 34.95 -36.38
C THR A 10 -9.73 34.04 -37.43
N PHE A 11 -8.41 33.86 -37.38
CA PHE A 11 -7.75 32.74 -38.03
C PHE A 11 -8.24 31.46 -37.35
N LEU A 12 -9.26 30.83 -37.92
CA LEU A 12 -9.59 29.45 -37.62
C LEU A 12 -8.51 28.58 -38.29
N PHE A 13 -7.41 28.30 -37.59
CA PHE A 13 -6.61 27.12 -37.92
C PHE A 13 -7.45 25.90 -37.55
N ALA A 14 -8.25 25.43 -38.52
CA ALA A 14 -8.82 24.10 -38.46
C ALA A 14 -7.65 23.11 -38.51
N SER A 15 -7.17 22.67 -37.35
CA SER A 15 -6.33 21.48 -37.27
C SER A 15 -7.24 20.29 -37.57
N THR A 16 -7.03 19.67 -38.72
CA THR A 16 -7.72 18.43 -39.08
C THR A 16 -7.15 17.30 -38.22
N MET A 17 -7.85 16.93 -37.15
CA MET A 17 -7.64 15.65 -36.47
C MET A 17 -8.31 14.55 -37.29
N ALA A 18 -7.60 13.47 -37.58
CA ALA A 18 -8.17 12.28 -38.18
C ALA A 18 -7.97 11.10 -37.22
N PHE A 19 -9.06 10.39 -36.93
CA PHE A 19 -9.06 9.21 -36.07
C PHE A 19 -9.14 7.96 -36.94
N ALA A 20 -8.30 6.98 -36.66
CA ALA A 20 -8.52 5.59 -37.03
C ALA A 20 -8.50 4.78 -35.74
N GLN A 21 -9.64 4.22 -35.36
CA GLN A 21 -9.82 3.61 -34.05
C GLN A 21 -9.63 2.09 -34.18
N ALA A 22 -8.41 1.60 -33.90
CA ALA A 22 -8.24 0.23 -33.42
C ALA A 22 -8.49 0.28 -31.91
N THR A 23 -9.70 -0.05 -31.49
CA THR A 23 -9.99 -0.28 -30.07
C THR A 23 -9.56 -1.68 -29.74
N ILE A 24 -8.49 -1.78 -28.97
CA ILE A 24 -7.99 -3.04 -28.46
C ILE A 24 -8.68 -3.30 -27.13
N THR A 25 -9.39 -4.43 -27.04
CA THR A 25 -10.02 -4.87 -25.79
C THR A 25 -9.08 -5.83 -25.09
N LEU A 26 -8.63 -5.43 -23.90
CA LEU A 26 -7.78 -6.24 -23.02
C LEU A 26 -8.67 -7.17 -22.19
N ASP A 27 -8.18 -8.39 -22.01
CA ASP A 27 -8.67 -9.30 -20.98
C ASP A 27 -7.69 -9.33 -19.79
N ALA A 28 -7.97 -10.20 -18.82
CA ALA A 28 -7.15 -10.37 -17.62
C ALA A 28 -5.99 -11.36 -17.82
N VAL A 29 -5.50 -11.61 -19.04
CA VAL A 29 -4.30 -12.42 -19.33
C VAL A 29 -3.33 -11.67 -20.26
N ASP A 30 -2.17 -12.27 -20.53
CA ASP A 30 -1.22 -11.71 -21.49
C ASP A 30 -1.85 -11.61 -22.89
N ASN A 31 -1.85 -10.40 -23.44
CA ASN A 31 -2.41 -10.12 -24.74
C ASN A 31 -1.33 -9.70 -25.74
N THR A 32 -1.47 -10.16 -26.99
CA THR A 32 -0.67 -9.68 -28.12
C THR A 32 -1.59 -9.37 -29.29
N PHE A 33 -1.57 -8.11 -29.73
CA PHE A 33 -2.40 -7.61 -30.82
C PHE A 33 -1.55 -7.25 -32.02
N LYS A 34 -1.94 -7.74 -33.20
CA LYS A 34 -1.32 -7.38 -34.47
C LYS A 34 -1.94 -6.09 -35.00
N MET A 35 -1.11 -5.17 -35.46
CA MET A 35 -1.57 -3.90 -36.02
C MET A 35 -2.07 -4.09 -37.46
N VAL A 36 -3.33 -3.71 -37.73
CA VAL A 36 -3.99 -3.81 -39.05
C VAL A 36 -4.35 -2.41 -39.56
N GLY A 37 -3.93 -2.06 -40.79
CA GLY A 37 -4.44 -0.91 -41.57
C GLY A 37 -3.70 0.44 -41.40
N PRO A 38 -3.91 1.41 -42.32
CA PRO A 38 -3.31 2.74 -42.24
C PRO A 38 -4.08 3.62 -41.24
N LEU A 39 -3.46 3.92 -40.11
CA LEU A 39 -3.92 4.93 -39.16
C LEU A 39 -3.60 6.32 -39.74
N VAL A 40 -4.56 7.24 -39.78
CA VAL A 40 -4.45 8.50 -40.55
C VAL A 40 -3.33 9.42 -40.02
N THR A 41 -2.59 10.03 -40.95
CA THR A 41 -1.32 10.77 -40.71
C THR A 41 -1.50 12.29 -40.59
N VAL A 42 -0.73 12.91 -39.71
CA VAL A 42 -0.32 14.33 -39.82
C VAL A 42 1.18 14.35 -40.14
N VAL A 43 1.54 14.77 -41.37
CA VAL A 43 2.94 14.94 -41.81
C VAL A 43 3.34 16.40 -41.58
N SER A 44 4.20 16.67 -40.61
CA SER A 44 4.75 18.02 -40.41
C SER A 44 6.03 18.19 -41.23
N THR A 45 5.84 18.74 -42.44
CA THR A 45 6.82 19.41 -43.33
C THR A 45 8.07 18.64 -43.79
N GLY A 46 8.14 18.36 -45.10
CA GLY A 46 9.39 18.03 -45.80
C GLY A 46 9.41 16.69 -46.53
N THR A 47 8.65 16.59 -47.63
CA THR A 47 8.75 15.55 -48.69
C THR A 47 8.41 14.09 -48.36
N ALA A 48 7.28 13.66 -48.93
CA ALA A 48 7.06 12.36 -49.56
C ALA A 48 7.18 11.12 -48.63
N ALA A 49 6.18 10.88 -47.78
CA ALA A 49 6.01 9.60 -47.07
C ALA A 49 4.57 9.06 -47.24
N ASN A 50 4.43 7.74 -47.37
CA ASN A 50 3.15 7.03 -47.50
C ASN A 50 2.98 6.03 -46.34
N ILE A 51 1.78 5.96 -45.77
CA ILE A 51 1.37 4.88 -44.86
C ILE A 51 0.54 3.87 -45.64
N THR A 52 0.89 2.58 -45.55
CA THR A 52 0.16 1.50 -46.24
C THR A 52 0.05 0.26 -45.35
N GLU A 53 -0.95 -0.58 -45.61
CA GLU A 53 -1.06 -1.93 -45.03
C GLU A 53 -0.13 -2.91 -45.77
N GLY A 54 0.48 -3.84 -45.04
CA GLY A 54 1.23 -4.96 -45.62
C GLY A 54 0.33 -6.16 -45.94
N GLY A 55 0.38 -6.67 -47.16
CA GLY A 55 -0.25 -7.96 -47.51
C GLY A 55 0.45 -9.15 -46.84
N ASN A 56 -0.31 -10.22 -46.57
CA ASN A 56 0.06 -11.44 -45.83
C ASN A 56 1.42 -12.06 -46.30
N PRO A 57 2.23 -12.69 -45.40
CA PRO A 57 1.86 -13.22 -44.08
C PRO A 57 2.13 -12.32 -42.86
N SER A 58 2.34 -11.01 -43.02
CA SER A 58 2.66 -10.14 -41.88
C SER A 58 1.85 -8.85 -41.90
N VAL A 59 0.86 -8.77 -41.03
CA VAL A 59 0.03 -7.58 -40.80
C VAL A 59 0.84 -6.55 -40.00
N TYR A 60 0.97 -5.33 -40.51
CA TYR A 60 1.67 -4.21 -39.86
C TYR A 60 1.16 -2.85 -40.37
N THR A 61 1.42 -1.80 -39.60
CA THR A 61 1.30 -0.39 -40.05
C THR A 61 2.70 0.16 -40.31
N GLN A 62 2.92 0.81 -41.47
CA GLN A 62 4.25 1.33 -41.83
C GLN A 62 4.27 2.83 -42.11
N LEU A 63 5.32 3.51 -41.66
CA LEU A 63 5.76 4.81 -42.16
C LEU A 63 6.87 4.55 -43.17
N ARG A 64 6.70 4.98 -44.42
CA ARG A 64 7.65 4.75 -45.51
C ARG A 64 7.86 6.02 -46.31
N ALA A 65 9.09 6.34 -46.67
CA ALA A 65 9.34 7.35 -47.69
C ALA A 65 8.75 6.91 -49.05
N ALA A 66 8.24 7.89 -49.80
CA ALA A 66 7.73 7.74 -51.15
C ALA A 66 8.86 7.70 -52.18
N VAL A 67 10.05 8.21 -51.82
CA VAL A 67 11.29 8.09 -52.59
C VAL A 67 12.30 7.31 -51.75
N ALA A 68 13.10 6.45 -52.39
CA ALA A 68 14.23 5.81 -51.71
C ALA A 68 15.22 6.86 -51.19
N ASP A 69 15.98 6.51 -50.15
CA ASP A 69 17.07 7.33 -49.61
C ASP A 69 16.66 8.71 -49.06
N SER A 70 15.40 8.87 -48.62
CA SER A 70 14.94 10.10 -47.96
C SER A 70 15.39 10.15 -46.50
N ASN A 71 15.73 11.36 -46.02
CA ASN A 71 16.02 11.65 -44.61
C ASN A 71 14.93 12.56 -44.03
N ASP A 72 14.95 12.71 -42.71
CA ASP A 72 14.03 13.49 -41.88
C ASP A 72 12.58 13.02 -42.00
N VAL A 73 12.35 11.72 -42.24
CA VAL A 73 11.00 11.19 -42.34
C VAL A 73 10.37 11.15 -40.95
N ALA A 74 9.20 11.76 -40.79
CA ALA A 74 8.47 11.80 -39.53
C ALA A 74 7.00 11.42 -39.71
N GLY A 75 6.39 10.89 -38.66
CA GLY A 75 5.00 10.49 -38.68
C GLY A 75 4.49 10.07 -37.30
N THR A 76 3.17 10.04 -37.16
CA THR A 76 2.51 9.62 -35.91
C THR A 76 1.62 8.41 -36.14
N PHE A 77 1.61 7.48 -35.18
CA PHE A 77 0.60 6.43 -35.03
C PHE A 77 -0.16 6.64 -33.72
N GLU A 78 -1.44 6.32 -33.70
CA GLU A 78 -2.26 6.37 -32.48
C GLU A 78 -3.22 5.18 -32.41
N LEU A 79 -3.32 4.56 -31.24
CA LEU A 79 -4.27 3.48 -30.95
C LEU A 79 -4.94 3.70 -29.59
N ASN A 80 -6.07 3.04 -29.35
CA ASN A 80 -6.76 3.08 -28.06
C ASN A 80 -6.81 1.69 -27.44
N ALA A 81 -6.46 1.57 -26.15
CA ALA A 81 -6.58 0.34 -25.38
C ALA A 81 -7.61 0.52 -24.26
N GLN A 82 -8.50 -0.45 -24.08
CA GLN A 82 -9.51 -0.46 -23.02
C GLN A 82 -9.78 -1.89 -22.53
N THR A 83 -10.40 -2.04 -21.38
CA THR A 83 -10.93 -3.31 -20.88
C THR A 83 -12.41 -3.45 -21.27
N SER A 84 -12.91 -4.68 -21.40
CA SER A 84 -14.36 -4.91 -21.55
C SER A 84 -15.14 -4.63 -20.26
N SER A 85 -14.46 -4.73 -19.11
CA SER A 85 -14.99 -4.51 -17.77
C SER A 85 -13.84 -4.33 -16.78
N GLY A 86 -14.03 -3.53 -15.73
CA GLY A 86 -13.03 -3.35 -14.66
C GLY A 86 -11.74 -2.69 -15.13
N THR A 87 -10.63 -2.96 -14.43
CA THR A 87 -9.30 -2.43 -14.75
C THR A 87 -8.28 -3.55 -14.93
N VAL A 88 -7.25 -3.31 -15.74
CA VAL A 88 -6.11 -4.23 -15.96
C VAL A 88 -4.82 -3.44 -15.84
N ASP A 89 -3.93 -3.86 -14.94
CA ASP A 89 -2.56 -3.34 -14.84
C ASP A 89 -1.61 -4.22 -15.65
N GLY A 90 -0.87 -3.61 -16.57
CA GLY A 90 0.03 -4.35 -17.44
C GLY A 90 1.31 -3.61 -17.78
N ILE A 91 2.34 -4.37 -18.11
CA ILE A 91 3.56 -3.86 -18.75
C ILE A 91 3.32 -3.88 -20.24
N ILE A 92 3.54 -2.74 -20.88
CA ILE A 92 3.35 -2.56 -22.31
C ILE A 92 4.68 -2.73 -23.05
N SER A 93 4.65 -3.48 -24.16
CA SER A 93 5.72 -3.45 -25.15
C SER A 93 5.22 -3.44 -26.58
N PHE A 94 6.07 -2.99 -27.50
CA PHE A 94 5.76 -2.82 -28.92
C PHE A 94 6.86 -3.41 -29.77
N ASP A 95 6.48 -4.15 -30.83
CA ASP A 95 7.45 -4.65 -31.79
C ASP A 95 7.49 -3.74 -33.02
N PHE A 96 8.62 -3.06 -33.20
CA PHE A 96 8.92 -2.28 -34.39
C PHE A 96 9.88 -3.02 -35.32
N ARG A 97 9.87 -2.69 -36.61
CA ARG A 97 10.99 -2.95 -37.51
C ARG A 97 11.34 -1.71 -38.29
N LYS A 98 12.63 -1.46 -38.49
CA LYS A 98 13.13 -0.45 -39.43
C LYS A 98 13.95 -1.12 -40.52
N TYR A 99 14.10 -0.47 -41.67
CA TYR A 99 15.10 -0.92 -42.65
C TYR A 99 16.49 -0.94 -42.00
N GLU A 100 17.26 -1.98 -42.31
CA GLU A 100 18.62 -2.10 -41.82
C GLU A 100 19.46 -0.89 -42.31
N GLY A 101 20.28 -0.33 -41.41
CA GLY A 101 21.07 0.88 -41.67
C GLY A 101 20.38 2.22 -41.35
N ASN A 102 19.05 2.26 -41.20
CA ASN A 102 18.35 3.50 -40.83
C ASN A 102 18.59 3.92 -39.36
N THR A 103 18.54 5.22 -39.07
CA THR A 103 18.37 5.76 -37.70
C THR A 103 16.91 6.13 -37.46
N MET A 104 16.43 6.09 -36.22
CA MET A 104 15.08 6.59 -35.87
C MET A 104 14.96 6.97 -34.40
N ALA A 105 14.08 7.90 -34.08
CA ALA A 105 13.57 8.13 -32.73
C ALA A 105 12.07 7.85 -32.65
N ILE A 106 11.62 7.26 -31.54
CA ILE A 106 10.22 6.98 -31.24
C ILE A 106 9.89 7.62 -29.89
N LYS A 107 8.95 8.55 -29.87
CA LYS A 107 8.36 9.08 -28.65
C LYS A 107 6.99 8.45 -28.42
N ILE A 108 6.80 7.84 -27.25
CA ILE A 108 5.59 7.11 -26.87
C ILE A 108 4.89 7.90 -25.76
N THR A 109 3.60 8.19 -25.93
CA THR A 109 2.74 8.81 -24.93
C THR A 109 1.57 7.88 -24.63
N VAL A 110 1.29 7.61 -23.35
CA VAL A 110 0.21 6.73 -22.92
C VAL A 110 -0.74 7.52 -22.02
N GLY A 111 -1.97 7.78 -22.47
CA GLY A 111 -2.94 8.56 -21.72
C GLY A 111 -2.40 9.93 -21.27
N THR A 112 -2.38 10.14 -19.95
CA THR A 112 -1.83 11.33 -19.30
C THR A 112 -0.41 11.14 -18.76
N GLU A 113 0.21 9.98 -19.00
CA GLU A 113 1.56 9.67 -18.52
C GLU A 113 2.62 10.55 -19.18
N THR A 114 3.77 10.66 -18.50
CA THR A 114 4.92 11.39 -19.04
C THR A 114 5.43 10.69 -20.32
N PRO A 115 5.57 11.40 -21.46
CA PRO A 115 6.06 10.77 -22.68
C PRO A 115 7.49 10.23 -22.55
N GLN A 116 7.75 9.08 -23.16
CA GLN A 116 9.07 8.43 -23.16
C GLN A 116 9.65 8.41 -24.58
N THR A 117 10.94 8.69 -24.72
CA THR A 117 11.61 8.75 -26.04
C THR A 117 12.70 7.69 -26.14
N PHE A 118 12.70 6.95 -27.24
CA PHE A 118 13.62 5.87 -27.54
C PHE A 118 14.33 6.16 -28.86
N THR A 119 15.66 6.22 -28.85
CA THR A 119 16.47 6.49 -30.05
C THR A 119 17.23 5.23 -30.44
N TYR A 120 17.19 4.90 -31.73
CA TYR A 120 17.82 3.71 -32.30
C TYR A 120 18.79 4.12 -33.41
N ALA A 121 20.07 3.81 -33.20
CA ALA A 121 21.13 4.06 -34.17
C ALA A 121 21.06 3.11 -35.38
N SER A 122 21.87 3.39 -36.41
CA SER A 122 22.10 2.49 -37.53
C SER A 122 22.78 1.22 -37.03
N GLY A 123 22.20 0.05 -37.35
CA GLY A 123 22.78 -1.26 -37.02
C GLY A 123 23.83 -1.70 -38.06
N ASP A 124 24.60 -2.74 -37.72
CA ASP A 124 25.55 -3.40 -38.61
C ASP A 124 24.86 -4.45 -39.50
N GLY A 125 25.07 -4.35 -40.81
CA GLY A 125 24.41 -5.14 -41.85
C GLY A 125 24.61 -6.65 -41.68
N SER A 126 23.65 -7.34 -41.07
CA SER A 126 23.71 -8.77 -40.70
C SER A 126 22.89 -9.69 -41.61
N GLY A 127 22.28 -9.15 -42.68
CA GLY A 127 21.72 -9.96 -43.78
C GLY A 127 20.19 -10.13 -43.79
N SER A 128 19.44 -9.33 -43.03
CA SER A 128 17.98 -9.18 -43.14
C SER A 128 17.65 -7.76 -43.58
N PRO A 129 16.74 -7.52 -44.55
CA PRO A 129 16.42 -6.15 -45.00
C PRO A 129 15.81 -5.27 -43.90
N TYR A 130 15.41 -5.85 -42.77
CA TYR A 130 14.87 -5.14 -41.61
C TYR A 130 15.54 -5.58 -40.30
N GLN A 131 15.77 -4.61 -39.42
CA GLN A 131 16.13 -4.81 -38.02
C GLN A 131 14.86 -4.81 -37.15
N ALA A 132 14.68 -5.84 -36.33
CA ALA A 132 13.58 -5.93 -35.37
C ALA A 132 13.96 -5.27 -34.03
N LEU A 133 13.00 -4.54 -33.45
CA LEU A 133 13.14 -3.80 -32.21
C LEU A 133 11.94 -4.11 -31.32
N THR A 134 12.17 -4.49 -30.07
CA THR A 134 11.12 -4.53 -29.06
C THR A 134 11.32 -3.36 -28.10
N VAL A 135 10.33 -2.49 -28.04
CA VAL A 135 10.33 -1.27 -27.23
C VAL A 135 9.40 -1.49 -26.04
N ALA A 136 9.94 -1.49 -24.82
CA ALA A 136 9.14 -1.58 -23.60
C ALA A 136 8.89 -0.18 -23.05
N TYR A 137 7.63 0.17 -22.77
CA TYR A 137 7.31 1.38 -22.02
C TYR A 137 7.71 1.16 -20.57
N ALA A 138 8.48 2.09 -19.99
CA ALA A 138 8.93 1.98 -18.62
C ALA A 138 7.76 2.26 -17.66
N GLY A 139 7.58 1.38 -16.66
CA GLY A 139 6.46 1.46 -15.72
C GLY A 139 5.22 0.69 -16.19
N ALA A 140 4.37 0.33 -15.23
CA ALA A 140 3.09 -0.30 -15.51
C ALA A 140 2.05 0.74 -15.92
N VAL A 141 1.08 0.31 -16.73
CA VAL A 141 -0.05 1.15 -17.16
C VAL A 141 -1.36 0.48 -16.74
N THR A 142 -2.23 1.26 -16.11
CA THR A 142 -3.60 0.84 -15.78
C THR A 142 -4.55 1.16 -16.93
N PHE A 143 -5.20 0.14 -17.45
CA PHE A 143 -6.26 0.26 -18.44
C PHE A 143 -7.63 0.09 -17.78
N SER A 144 -8.65 0.76 -18.30
CA SER A 144 -10.03 0.71 -17.79
C SER A 144 -11.03 0.57 -18.93
N THR A 145 -12.32 0.59 -18.59
CA THR A 145 -13.39 0.67 -19.60
C THR A 145 -13.39 1.98 -20.39
N THR A 146 -12.69 3.01 -19.89
CA THR A 146 -12.42 4.24 -20.64
C THR A 146 -11.20 4.02 -21.54
N PRO A 147 -11.30 4.30 -22.85
CA PRO A 147 -10.18 4.19 -23.78
C PRO A 147 -8.96 5.01 -23.33
N THR A 148 -7.81 4.36 -23.18
CA THR A 148 -6.51 4.99 -22.98
C THR A 148 -5.83 5.19 -24.35
N PRO A 149 -5.61 6.45 -24.79
CA PRO A 149 -4.92 6.72 -26.04
C PRO A 149 -3.42 6.43 -25.91
N ILE A 150 -2.85 5.76 -26.90
CA ILE A 150 -1.42 5.46 -27.00
C ILE A 150 -0.92 6.05 -28.32
N LYS A 151 -0.05 7.05 -28.21
CA LYS A 151 0.51 7.81 -29.34
C LYS A 151 1.98 7.47 -29.52
N PHE A 152 2.38 7.19 -30.75
CA PHE A 152 3.76 6.98 -31.18
C PHE A 152 4.14 8.07 -32.16
N GLU A 153 5.14 8.86 -31.85
CA GLU A 153 5.69 9.91 -32.70
C GLU A 153 7.05 9.42 -33.19
N ILE A 154 7.16 9.07 -34.46
CA ILE A 154 8.43 8.77 -35.11
C ILE A 154 8.99 10.06 -35.67
N THR A 155 10.22 10.37 -35.28
CA THR A 155 11.00 11.50 -35.76
C THR A 155 12.38 11.03 -36.21
N ASP A 156 13.04 11.79 -37.08
CA ASP A 156 14.44 11.57 -37.44
C ASP A 156 14.68 10.17 -38.07
N LEU A 157 13.72 9.70 -38.90
CA LEU A 157 13.89 8.44 -39.63
C LEU A 157 14.72 8.71 -40.89
N ASP A 158 16.01 8.38 -40.81
CA ASP A 158 16.99 8.62 -41.87
C ASP A 158 17.53 7.32 -42.45
N VAL A 159 18.09 7.39 -43.66
CA VAL A 159 18.64 6.23 -44.36
C VAL A 159 20.04 5.79 -43.85
N GLY A 160 20.61 6.53 -42.88
CA GLY A 160 21.93 6.22 -42.30
C GLY A 160 23.04 6.09 -43.37
N THR A 161 23.80 4.99 -43.34
CA THR A 161 24.93 4.74 -44.27
C THR A 161 24.58 3.81 -45.44
N SER A 162 23.35 3.32 -45.51
CA SER A 162 22.88 2.34 -46.50
C SER A 162 22.05 2.98 -47.61
N SER A 163 22.07 2.41 -48.82
CA SER A 163 21.08 2.77 -49.86
C SER A 163 19.87 1.85 -49.74
N GLY A 164 18.66 2.42 -49.74
CA GLY A 164 17.44 1.67 -49.49
C GLY A 164 16.19 2.52 -49.29
N VAL A 165 15.12 1.85 -48.93
CA VAL A 165 13.83 2.49 -48.66
C VAL A 165 13.83 2.94 -47.21
N THR A 166 13.58 4.22 -46.96
CA THR A 166 13.41 4.72 -45.59
C THR A 166 12.07 4.28 -45.03
N ALA A 167 12.05 3.36 -44.04
CA ALA A 167 10.79 2.93 -43.42
C ALA A 167 10.92 2.41 -41.99
N ALA A 168 9.86 2.62 -41.21
CA ALA A 168 9.61 2.04 -39.90
C ALA A 168 8.22 1.39 -39.87
N ARG A 169 8.10 0.26 -39.19
CA ARG A 169 6.90 -0.58 -39.15
C ARG A 169 6.55 -0.94 -37.71
N LEU A 170 5.31 -0.78 -37.32
CA LEU A 170 4.78 -1.27 -36.06
C LEU A 170 3.99 -2.57 -36.34
N TYR A 171 4.37 -3.65 -35.64
CA TYR A 171 3.80 -4.98 -35.83
C TYR A 171 2.85 -5.38 -34.71
N ASN A 172 3.34 -5.36 -33.48
CA ASN A 172 2.62 -5.88 -32.33
C ASN A 172 2.54 -4.83 -31.21
N PHE A 173 1.39 -4.79 -30.55
CA PHE A 173 1.19 -4.25 -29.22
C PHE A 173 1.01 -5.41 -28.25
N LYS A 174 1.79 -5.43 -27.18
CA LYS A 174 1.74 -6.47 -26.15
C LYS A 174 1.40 -5.83 -24.81
N VAL A 175 0.45 -6.43 -24.11
CA VAL A 175 0.18 -6.16 -22.71
C VAL A 175 0.43 -7.46 -21.98
N THR A 176 1.51 -7.49 -21.22
CA THR A 176 1.79 -8.60 -20.30
C THR A 176 1.17 -8.21 -18.98
N ASN A 177 0.32 -9.08 -18.44
CA ASN A 177 -0.19 -8.91 -17.10
C ASN A 177 0.98 -8.69 -16.16
N LYS A 178 0.83 -7.73 -15.26
CA LYS A 178 1.70 -7.69 -14.10
C LYS A 178 1.47 -9.00 -13.34
N ASN A 179 2.48 -9.88 -13.26
CA ASN A 179 2.48 -10.92 -12.24
C ASN A 179 2.60 -10.20 -10.90
N ILE A 180 1.45 -9.84 -10.34
CA ILE A 180 1.40 -9.12 -9.07
C ILE A 180 1.84 -10.07 -7.97
N ILE A 181 3.09 -9.93 -7.54
CA ILE A 181 3.59 -10.68 -6.38
C ILE A 181 2.76 -10.27 -5.15
N THR A 182 2.06 -11.23 -4.56
CA THR A 182 1.12 -11.04 -3.42
C THR A 182 1.45 -12.04 -2.30
N LYS A 183 2.67 -11.98 -1.75
CA LYS A 183 3.14 -12.97 -0.76
C LYS A 183 2.33 -12.96 0.54
N ALA A 184 1.79 -11.80 0.93
CA ALA A 184 0.97 -11.66 2.14
C ALA A 184 -0.52 -11.95 1.93
N ALA A 185 -0.95 -12.56 0.82
CA ALA A 185 -2.36 -12.86 0.56
C ALA A 185 -3.03 -13.70 1.67
N PHE A 186 -2.27 -14.53 2.37
CA PHE A 186 -2.78 -15.34 3.49
C PHE A 186 -3.23 -14.52 4.71
N LEU A 187 -2.79 -13.25 4.81
CA LEU A 187 -3.19 -12.35 5.89
C LEU A 187 -4.49 -11.59 5.58
N SER A 188 -4.86 -11.48 4.31
CA SER A 188 -6.00 -10.66 3.87
C SER A 188 -7.29 -11.12 4.53
N GLY A 189 -7.97 -10.20 5.24
CA GLY A 189 -9.22 -10.49 5.95
C GLY A 189 -9.04 -11.28 7.23
N THR A 190 -7.81 -11.43 7.73
CA THR A 190 -7.50 -12.17 8.96
C THR A 190 -7.02 -11.25 10.08
N TRP A 191 -7.08 -11.75 11.31
CA TRP A 191 -6.52 -11.08 12.48
C TRP A 191 -5.67 -12.05 13.28
N GLY A 192 -4.70 -11.49 14.00
CA GLY A 192 -3.68 -12.22 14.74
C GLY A 192 -3.50 -11.73 16.16
N VAL A 193 -2.83 -12.56 16.96
CA VAL A 193 -2.32 -12.19 18.29
C VAL A 193 -0.81 -12.41 18.35
N ARG A 194 -0.17 -11.83 19.35
CA ARG A 194 1.26 -12.00 19.60
C ARG A 194 1.50 -12.97 20.75
N PHE A 195 2.45 -13.88 20.57
CA PHE A 195 2.91 -14.80 21.60
C PHE A 195 4.44 -14.88 21.56
N ASN A 196 5.10 -13.92 22.20
CA ASN A 196 6.55 -13.86 22.22
C ASN A 196 7.13 -14.67 23.39
N VAL A 197 8.24 -15.34 23.13
CA VAL A 197 9.07 -16.03 24.13
C VAL A 197 10.37 -15.27 24.37
N PRO A 198 11.00 -15.39 25.55
CA PRO A 198 12.34 -14.88 25.76
C PRO A 198 13.35 -15.54 24.80
N GLY A 199 14.49 -14.88 24.58
CA GLY A 199 15.62 -15.42 23.83
C GLY A 199 16.88 -15.42 24.69
N GLY A 200 17.89 -16.16 24.24
CA GLY A 200 19.16 -16.29 24.95
C GLY A 200 18.99 -16.94 26.32
N TYR A 201 19.83 -16.53 27.27
CA TYR A 201 19.79 -17.04 28.65
C TYR A 201 18.48 -16.72 29.38
N ASN A 202 17.72 -15.71 28.94
CA ASN A 202 16.43 -15.38 29.53
C ASN A 202 15.41 -16.52 29.33
N LEU A 203 15.48 -17.22 28.20
CA LEU A 203 14.63 -18.39 27.96
C LEU A 203 14.99 -19.55 28.89
N ASP A 204 16.27 -19.71 29.21
CA ASP A 204 16.70 -20.71 30.19
C ASP A 204 16.18 -20.37 31.60
N ALA A 205 16.24 -19.08 31.98
CA ALA A 205 15.75 -18.59 33.27
C ALA A 205 14.23 -18.76 33.42
N GLU A 206 13.47 -18.67 32.32
CA GLU A 206 12.01 -18.78 32.28
C GLU A 206 11.51 -20.10 31.67
N SER A 207 12.37 -21.11 31.58
CA SER A 207 12.05 -22.41 30.95
C SER A 207 10.94 -23.19 31.66
N GLY A 208 10.72 -22.92 32.95
CA GLY A 208 9.64 -23.50 33.74
C GLY A 208 8.27 -22.86 33.51
N SER A 209 8.19 -21.76 32.76
CA SER A 209 6.92 -21.11 32.43
C SER A 209 6.10 -21.96 31.46
N GLY A 210 4.77 -21.86 31.52
CA GLY A 210 3.84 -22.75 30.82
C GLY A 210 3.73 -22.50 29.31
N TRP A 211 4.81 -22.18 28.59
CA TRP A 211 4.80 -21.72 27.20
C TRP A 211 4.01 -22.61 26.24
N VAL A 212 4.26 -23.94 26.30
CA VAL A 212 3.56 -24.93 25.46
C VAL A 212 2.07 -25.00 25.81
N ALA A 213 1.72 -24.85 27.09
CA ALA A 213 0.32 -24.82 27.51
C ALA A 213 -0.35 -23.50 27.11
N GLY A 214 0.33 -22.36 27.21
CA GLY A 214 -0.22 -21.05 26.85
C GLY A 214 -0.44 -20.89 25.35
N VAL A 215 0.44 -21.41 24.49
CA VAL A 215 0.15 -21.45 23.05
C VAL A 215 -1.01 -22.42 22.74
N GLN A 216 -1.13 -23.52 23.47
CA GLN A 216 -2.27 -24.42 23.33
C GLN A 216 -3.59 -23.71 23.70
N GLN A 217 -3.59 -22.83 24.71
CA GLN A 217 -4.75 -22.00 25.03
C GLN A 217 -5.14 -21.06 23.87
N ILE A 218 -4.18 -20.54 23.09
CA ILE A 218 -4.50 -19.76 21.89
C ILE A 218 -5.20 -20.64 20.85
N VAL A 219 -4.71 -21.87 20.64
CA VAL A 219 -5.33 -22.82 19.70
C VAL A 219 -6.76 -23.17 20.13
N ASP A 220 -6.93 -23.47 21.42
CA ASP A 220 -8.20 -23.96 21.95
C ASP A 220 -9.25 -22.84 22.06
N ASN A 221 -8.84 -21.67 22.53
CA ASN A 221 -9.77 -20.59 22.86
C ASN A 221 -9.96 -19.57 21.74
N LEU A 222 -9.02 -19.47 20.80
CA LEU A 222 -9.03 -18.46 19.74
C LEU A 222 -9.03 -19.08 18.33
N PRO A 223 -10.01 -19.94 17.97
CA PRO A 223 -10.08 -20.55 16.63
C PRO A 223 -10.20 -19.55 15.47
N ALA A 224 -10.81 -18.38 15.67
CA ALA A 224 -10.95 -17.33 14.64
C ALA A 224 -9.65 -16.57 14.34
N VAL A 225 -8.63 -16.68 15.20
CA VAL A 225 -7.30 -16.13 14.94
C VAL A 225 -6.65 -16.89 13.80
N GLY A 226 -6.32 -16.18 12.72
CA GLY A 226 -5.74 -16.77 11.50
C GLY A 226 -4.23 -17.01 11.59
N TYR A 227 -3.54 -16.23 12.43
CA TYR A 227 -2.09 -16.28 12.56
C TYR A 227 -1.61 -15.80 13.93
N VAL A 228 -0.40 -16.21 14.30
CA VAL A 228 0.26 -15.76 15.53
C VAL A 228 1.63 -15.19 15.21
N MET A 229 1.91 -14.00 15.75
CA MET A 229 3.23 -13.40 15.72
C MET A 229 4.02 -13.85 16.95
N THR A 230 4.97 -14.75 16.77
CA THR A 230 5.96 -15.11 17.80
C THR A 230 7.31 -14.53 17.39
N ASN A 231 8.45 -15.15 17.74
CA ASN A 231 9.74 -14.51 17.53
C ASN A 231 10.92 -15.44 17.27
N PHE A 232 11.82 -14.94 16.45
CA PHE A 232 13.19 -15.41 16.21
C PHE A 232 14.12 -14.84 17.27
N THR A 233 14.10 -13.52 17.47
CA THR A 233 14.92 -12.83 18.49
C THR A 233 14.05 -12.41 19.66
N HIS A 234 14.65 -12.22 20.84
CA HIS A 234 13.98 -11.54 21.93
C HIS A 234 13.48 -10.16 21.46
N PRO A 235 12.27 -9.72 21.90
CA PRO A 235 11.76 -8.39 21.58
C PRO A 235 12.78 -7.28 21.90
N ALA A 236 13.02 -6.37 20.96
CA ALA A 236 14.00 -5.27 21.07
C ALA A 236 15.47 -5.67 21.31
N HIS A 237 15.84 -6.96 21.31
CA HIS A 237 17.21 -7.40 21.57
C HIS A 237 17.66 -8.38 20.47
N GLY A 238 18.31 -7.85 19.42
CA GLY A 238 18.72 -8.61 18.23
C GLY A 238 19.86 -9.63 18.42
N TYR A 239 20.37 -9.73 19.65
CA TYR A 239 21.48 -10.59 20.07
C TYR A 239 21.04 -11.74 20.98
N TYR A 240 19.76 -11.83 21.33
CA TYR A 240 19.18 -12.95 22.08
C TYR A 240 18.27 -13.75 21.17
N TYR A 241 18.63 -15.00 20.88
CA TYR A 241 17.94 -15.86 19.93
C TYR A 241 17.04 -16.89 20.62
N THR A 242 15.96 -17.33 19.97
CA THR A 242 15.11 -18.42 20.48
C THR A 242 15.63 -19.81 20.10
N LEU A 243 16.55 -19.89 19.12
CA LEU A 243 17.27 -21.10 18.74
C LEU A 243 18.72 -21.07 19.24
N ARG A 244 19.29 -22.26 19.47
CA ARG A 244 20.67 -22.49 19.94
C ARG A 244 21.60 -22.97 18.83
N ASP A 245 21.21 -24.00 18.10
CA ASP A 245 22.05 -24.55 17.03
C ASP A 245 22.00 -23.66 15.77
N ASN A 246 23.17 -23.44 15.18
CA ASN A 246 23.30 -22.68 13.93
C ASN A 246 24.37 -23.36 13.04
N PRO A 247 24.04 -23.64 11.76
CA PRO A 247 24.91 -24.42 10.88
C PRO A 247 26.22 -23.72 10.48
N TYR A 248 26.32 -22.40 10.68
CA TYR A 248 27.48 -21.62 10.25
C TYR A 248 28.33 -21.10 11.41
N VAL A 249 27.77 -21.01 12.62
CA VAL A 249 28.42 -20.39 13.78
C VAL A 249 28.01 -21.12 15.06
N ASP A 250 28.94 -21.61 15.86
CA ASP A 250 28.62 -22.07 17.22
C ASP A 250 28.52 -20.86 18.16
N VAL A 251 27.37 -20.17 18.10
CA VAL A 251 27.16 -18.88 18.78
C VAL A 251 27.55 -18.89 20.25
N ALA A 252 27.29 -19.98 20.99
CA ALA A 252 27.64 -20.01 22.42
C ALA A 252 29.14 -20.11 22.68
N ASN A 253 29.88 -20.82 21.83
CA ASN A 253 31.29 -21.12 22.05
C ASN A 253 32.23 -20.18 21.28
N GLU A 254 31.79 -19.66 20.14
CA GLU A 254 32.56 -18.74 19.29
C GLU A 254 32.28 -17.27 19.57
N ILE A 255 31.11 -16.94 20.12
CA ILE A 255 30.72 -15.56 20.44
C ILE A 255 30.44 -15.44 21.94
N HIS A 256 29.24 -15.79 22.39
CA HIS A 256 28.88 -15.66 23.79
C HIS A 256 27.69 -16.57 24.17
N PRO A 257 27.77 -17.37 25.25
CA PRO A 257 26.73 -18.34 25.60
C PRO A 257 25.40 -17.70 25.96
N ALA A 258 25.39 -16.47 26.49
CA ALA A 258 24.15 -15.78 26.86
C ALA A 258 23.26 -15.41 25.65
N MET A 259 23.79 -15.41 24.43
CA MET A 259 23.04 -15.06 23.22
C MET A 259 22.02 -16.13 22.81
N VAL A 260 22.17 -17.34 23.32
CA VAL A 260 21.39 -18.52 22.90
C VAL A 260 20.89 -19.29 24.13
N PRO A 261 19.75 -19.98 24.04
CA PRO A 261 19.27 -20.85 25.12
C PRO A 261 20.05 -22.17 25.14
N SER A 262 19.76 -23.04 26.10
CA SER A 262 20.18 -24.44 26.02
C SER A 262 19.50 -25.18 24.85
N LEU A 263 20.09 -26.29 24.41
CA LEU A 263 19.51 -27.17 23.39
C LEU A 263 18.13 -27.72 23.80
N ALA A 264 17.92 -27.96 25.10
CA ALA A 264 16.62 -28.40 25.60
C ALA A 264 15.56 -27.31 25.45
N ASN A 265 15.94 -26.04 25.69
CA ASN A 265 15.00 -24.93 25.72
C ASN A 265 14.75 -24.31 24.35
N GLU A 266 15.60 -24.49 23.33
CA GLU A 266 15.23 -24.14 21.95
C GLU A 266 14.01 -24.95 21.45
N GLN A 267 13.75 -26.12 22.03
CA GLN A 267 12.59 -26.92 21.68
C GLN A 267 11.27 -26.19 22.00
N ILE A 268 11.27 -25.25 22.95
CA ILE A 268 10.08 -24.46 23.32
C ILE A 268 9.53 -23.71 22.10
N ILE A 269 10.38 -22.97 21.37
CA ILE A 269 9.90 -22.22 20.18
C ILE A 269 9.49 -23.17 19.04
N LEU A 270 10.20 -24.30 18.89
CA LEU A 270 9.86 -25.31 17.86
C LEU A 270 8.52 -26.00 18.15
N ASP A 271 8.23 -26.31 19.42
CA ASP A 271 6.96 -26.89 19.86
C ASP A 271 5.82 -25.89 19.70
N ILE A 272 6.03 -24.63 20.06
CA ILE A 272 5.06 -23.54 19.84
C ILE A 272 4.67 -23.45 18.37
N ILE A 273 5.67 -23.37 17.48
CA ILE A 273 5.43 -23.26 16.04
C ILE A 273 4.70 -24.52 15.54
N SER A 274 5.11 -25.70 16.00
CA SER A 274 4.48 -26.97 15.62
C SER A 274 3.00 -27.02 16.02
N ILE A 275 2.66 -26.61 17.24
CA ILE A 275 1.27 -26.55 17.74
C ILE A 275 0.44 -25.60 16.87
N LEU A 276 0.95 -24.39 16.61
CA LEU A 276 0.26 -23.40 15.78
C LEU A 276 0.00 -23.93 14.37
N LYS A 277 1.02 -24.48 13.71
CA LYS A 277 0.88 -25.02 12.36
C LYS A 277 -0.07 -26.21 12.29
N ASN A 278 -0.01 -27.11 13.27
CA ASN A 278 -0.91 -28.27 13.35
C ASN A 278 -2.38 -27.84 13.54
N SER A 279 -2.63 -26.68 14.13
CA SER A 279 -3.96 -26.08 14.23
C SER A 279 -4.43 -25.32 12.99
N GLY A 280 -3.58 -25.21 11.95
CA GLY A 280 -3.85 -24.46 10.73
C GLY A 280 -3.57 -22.95 10.82
N LYS A 281 -3.05 -22.46 11.96
CA LYS A 281 -2.65 -21.05 12.12
C LYS A 281 -1.32 -20.78 11.41
N LYS A 282 -1.23 -19.60 10.80
CA LYS A 282 0.02 -19.11 10.19
C LYS A 282 0.96 -18.53 11.24
N VAL A 283 2.25 -18.56 10.96
CA VAL A 283 3.29 -18.11 11.90
C VAL A 283 4.10 -16.96 11.32
N ILE A 284 4.13 -15.83 12.02
CA ILE A 284 5.03 -14.71 11.73
C ILE A 284 6.10 -14.65 12.81
N LEU A 285 7.36 -14.57 12.42
CA LEU A 285 8.48 -14.43 13.36
C LEU A 285 8.97 -12.98 13.42
N TYR A 286 8.86 -12.36 14.60
CA TYR A 286 9.55 -11.12 14.92
C TYR A 286 11.07 -11.34 14.93
N ILE A 287 11.81 -10.44 14.30
CA ILE A 287 13.27 -10.37 14.35
C ILE A 287 13.71 -8.91 14.47
N ASN A 288 14.64 -8.62 15.38
CA ASN A 288 15.30 -7.32 15.37
C ASN A 288 16.45 -7.32 14.38
N GLY A 289 16.29 -6.58 13.28
CA GLY A 289 17.23 -6.52 12.16
C GLY A 289 18.60 -5.93 12.52
N GLY A 290 18.72 -5.19 13.63
CA GLY A 290 19.99 -4.65 14.11
C GLY A 290 20.99 -5.73 14.56
N GLY A 291 20.52 -6.94 14.87
CA GLY A 291 21.38 -8.06 15.24
C GLY A 291 22.28 -7.76 16.46
N PRO A 292 23.44 -8.46 16.57
CA PRO A 292 24.40 -8.21 17.64
C PRO A 292 25.20 -6.91 17.53
N SER A 293 25.18 -6.27 16.36
CA SER A 293 25.87 -5.00 16.13
C SER A 293 25.17 -3.81 16.80
N ASN A 294 23.95 -4.00 17.30
CA ASN A 294 23.16 -2.95 17.93
C ASN A 294 22.58 -3.41 19.27
N ILE A 295 23.37 -3.24 20.34
CA ILE A 295 22.91 -3.47 21.70
C ILE A 295 21.93 -2.35 22.10
N GLN A 296 20.65 -2.68 22.23
CA GLN A 296 19.61 -1.77 22.71
C GLN A 296 19.34 -2.02 24.19
N GLY A 297 19.21 -0.96 25.00
CA GLY A 297 18.92 -1.04 26.44
C GLY A 297 19.94 -0.32 27.33
N SER A 298 19.80 -0.48 28.66
CA SER A 298 20.85 -0.11 29.61
C SER A 298 21.87 -1.25 29.66
N SER A 299 23.06 -1.05 29.07
CA SER A 299 24.06 -2.12 28.92
C SER A 299 24.51 -2.66 30.29
N ASP A 300 23.94 -3.80 30.67
CA ASP A 300 24.45 -4.56 31.81
C ASP A 300 25.80 -5.21 31.46
N ALA A 301 26.41 -5.87 32.44
CA ALA A 301 27.71 -6.50 32.24
C ALA A 301 27.68 -7.62 31.18
N THR A 302 26.55 -8.30 31.01
CA THR A 302 26.37 -9.38 30.04
C THR A 302 26.30 -8.81 28.62
N GLU A 303 25.50 -7.77 28.41
CA GLU A 303 25.34 -7.11 27.11
C GLU A 303 26.65 -6.44 26.66
N ALA A 304 27.38 -5.83 27.59
CA ALA A 304 28.71 -5.30 27.32
C ALA A 304 29.70 -6.41 26.88
N ALA A 305 29.65 -7.58 27.53
CA ALA A 305 30.48 -8.72 27.16
C ALA A 305 30.10 -9.29 25.78
N ILE A 306 28.81 -9.37 25.45
CA ILE A 306 28.31 -9.79 24.13
C ILE A 306 28.84 -8.84 23.05
N SER A 307 28.75 -7.53 23.26
CA SER A 307 29.23 -6.53 22.29
C SER A 307 30.72 -6.72 21.95
N VAL A 308 31.56 -6.87 22.98
CA VAL A 308 33.00 -7.11 22.81
C VAL A 308 33.27 -8.45 22.12
N ALA A 309 32.56 -9.50 22.51
CA ALA A 309 32.72 -10.82 21.90
C ALA A 309 32.31 -10.83 20.43
N TRP A 310 31.21 -10.14 20.09
CA TRP A 310 30.74 -9.98 18.72
C TRP A 310 31.74 -9.24 17.84
N GLU A 311 32.29 -8.13 18.34
CA GLU A 311 33.32 -7.36 17.64
C GLU A 311 34.56 -8.23 17.39
N ASN A 312 35.03 -8.97 18.39
CA ASN A 312 36.17 -9.86 18.26
C ASN A 312 35.92 -10.99 17.24
N TYR A 313 34.73 -11.60 17.27
CA TYR A 313 34.32 -12.62 16.32
C TYR A 313 34.33 -12.07 14.88
N CYS A 314 33.80 -10.86 14.66
CA CYS A 314 33.77 -10.24 13.35
C CYS A 314 35.15 -9.83 12.85
N ASN A 315 36.00 -9.31 13.72
CA ASN A 315 37.40 -8.98 13.41
C ASN A 315 38.17 -10.22 12.96
N LEU A 316 37.97 -11.36 13.65
CA LEU A 316 38.66 -12.61 13.34
C LEU A 316 38.18 -13.25 12.03
N ASN A 317 36.86 -13.32 11.82
CA ASN A 317 36.28 -14.15 10.76
C ASN A 317 35.87 -13.37 9.49
N PHE A 318 35.66 -12.06 9.62
CA PHE A 318 35.14 -11.21 8.54
C PHE A 318 35.95 -9.94 8.33
N GLY A 319 37.17 -9.85 8.90
CA GLY A 319 38.03 -8.67 8.76
C GLY A 319 37.39 -7.39 9.32
N GLY A 320 36.49 -7.52 10.30
CA GLY A 320 35.74 -6.42 10.90
C GLY A 320 34.40 -6.10 10.23
N ASP A 321 34.03 -6.81 9.16
CA ASP A 321 32.73 -6.66 8.51
C ASP A 321 31.61 -7.31 9.34
N GLN A 322 31.05 -6.53 10.27
CA GLN A 322 29.95 -6.98 11.12
C GLN A 322 28.64 -7.20 10.35
N ALA A 323 28.44 -6.56 9.18
CA ALA A 323 27.23 -6.76 8.38
C ALA A 323 27.24 -8.12 7.69
N LEU A 324 28.39 -8.52 7.13
CA LEU A 324 28.59 -9.87 6.61
C LEU A 324 28.55 -10.92 7.71
N GLY A 325 29.17 -10.65 8.87
CA GLY A 325 29.08 -11.50 10.05
C GLY A 325 27.63 -11.73 10.47
N TRP A 326 26.84 -10.65 10.55
CA TRP A 326 25.43 -10.73 10.91
C TRP A 326 24.61 -11.51 9.88
N ARG A 327 24.76 -11.23 8.58
CA ARG A 327 24.06 -12.01 7.53
C ARG A 327 24.40 -13.50 7.59
N THR A 328 25.66 -13.85 7.87
CA THR A 328 26.10 -15.25 7.97
C THR A 328 25.44 -15.96 9.14
N LEU A 329 25.46 -15.34 10.32
CA LEU A 329 24.80 -15.86 11.52
C LEU A 329 23.29 -15.96 11.30
N ALA A 330 22.64 -14.86 10.87
CA ALA A 330 21.20 -14.82 10.66
C ALA A 330 20.72 -15.87 9.65
N ARG A 331 21.44 -16.06 8.54
CA ARG A 331 21.13 -17.08 7.52
C ARG A 331 20.97 -18.47 8.12
N GLY A 332 21.85 -18.86 9.04
CA GLY A 332 21.78 -20.17 9.68
C GLY A 332 20.46 -20.40 10.42
N TYR A 333 19.92 -19.39 11.09
CA TYR A 333 18.62 -19.48 11.73
C TYR A 333 17.46 -19.37 10.75
N PHE A 334 17.53 -18.51 9.73
CA PHE A 334 16.53 -18.48 8.66
C PHE A 334 16.38 -19.84 7.97
N GLU A 335 17.48 -20.55 7.74
CA GLU A 335 17.47 -21.90 7.18
C GLU A 335 16.80 -22.92 8.11
N ARG A 336 17.00 -22.79 9.43
CA ARG A 336 16.31 -23.63 10.42
C ARG A 336 14.80 -23.33 10.52
N PHE A 337 14.40 -22.08 10.31
CA PHE A 337 12.99 -21.68 10.28
C PHE A 337 12.32 -21.85 8.92
N LYS A 338 13.06 -22.22 7.87
CA LYS A 338 12.52 -22.44 6.53
C LYS A 338 11.42 -23.49 6.56
N GLY A 339 10.25 -23.15 5.99
CA GLY A 339 9.07 -24.00 6.02
C GLY A 339 8.35 -24.08 7.37
N LEU A 340 8.88 -23.44 8.43
CA LEU A 340 8.22 -23.26 9.73
C LEU A 340 7.51 -21.91 9.81
N ALA A 341 8.14 -20.84 9.34
CA ALA A 341 7.53 -19.51 9.27
C ALA A 341 6.73 -19.31 7.97
N ASP A 342 5.61 -18.57 8.05
CA ASP A 342 4.88 -18.04 6.89
C ASP A 342 5.22 -16.55 6.64
N GLY A 343 5.75 -15.86 7.66
CA GLY A 343 6.18 -14.47 7.55
C GLY A 343 7.31 -14.09 8.50
N TYR A 344 8.00 -12.99 8.19
CA TYR A 344 8.93 -12.32 9.09
C TYR A 344 8.52 -10.86 9.29
N TRP A 345 8.51 -10.44 10.55
CA TRP A 345 8.37 -9.04 10.91
C TRP A 345 9.72 -8.52 11.37
N VAL A 346 10.39 -7.76 10.51
CA VAL A 346 11.76 -7.31 10.72
C VAL A 346 11.72 -5.92 11.34
N ASP A 347 12.09 -5.85 12.61
CA ASP A 347 12.23 -4.60 13.37
C ASP A 347 13.54 -3.90 13.06
N ASN A 348 13.62 -2.61 13.39
CA ASN A 348 14.87 -1.90 13.60
C ASN A 348 15.88 -2.02 12.45
N LEU A 349 15.41 -2.13 11.19
CA LEU A 349 16.31 -2.23 10.03
C LEU A 349 17.13 -0.96 9.85
N GLY A 350 16.62 0.19 10.30
CA GLY A 350 17.35 1.45 10.27
C GLY A 350 18.64 1.46 11.09
N SER A 351 18.84 0.46 11.97
CA SER A 351 20.11 0.28 12.67
C SER A 351 21.19 -0.44 11.85
N LEU A 352 20.80 -1.08 10.74
CA LEU A 352 21.77 -1.54 9.74
C LEU A 352 22.24 -0.36 8.91
N PRO A 353 23.50 -0.36 8.42
CA PRO A 353 23.90 0.61 7.41
C PRO A 353 22.97 0.51 6.20
N ALA A 354 22.58 1.65 5.60
CA ALA A 354 21.58 1.68 4.53
C ALA A 354 21.93 0.76 3.33
N ALA A 355 23.22 0.65 3.00
CA ALA A 355 23.71 -0.25 1.96
C ALA A 355 23.49 -1.75 2.26
N GLU A 356 23.27 -2.10 3.53
CA GLU A 356 23.15 -3.48 4.02
C GLU A 356 21.70 -3.95 4.15
N VAL A 357 20.71 -3.04 4.06
CA VAL A 357 19.28 -3.39 4.12
C VAL A 357 18.90 -4.31 2.96
N ALA A 358 19.23 -3.93 1.72
CA ALA A 358 18.92 -4.75 0.55
C ALA A 358 19.61 -6.14 0.58
N PRO A 359 20.92 -6.26 0.86
CA PRO A 359 21.58 -7.55 1.06
C PRO A 359 20.97 -8.41 2.17
N PHE A 360 20.53 -7.79 3.28
CA PHE A 360 19.91 -8.52 4.38
C PHE A 360 18.56 -9.11 3.96
N ILE A 361 17.69 -8.32 3.32
CA ILE A 361 16.42 -8.81 2.77
C ILE A 361 16.65 -9.86 1.68
N ALA A 362 17.61 -9.65 0.79
CA ALA A 362 17.94 -10.60 -0.26
C ALA A 362 18.37 -11.96 0.30
N MET A 363 19.09 -11.99 1.42
CA MET A 363 19.44 -13.23 2.12
C MET A 363 18.20 -13.98 2.63
N ILE A 364 17.21 -13.28 3.19
CA ILE A 364 15.95 -13.92 3.63
C ILE A 364 15.24 -14.55 2.42
N ARG A 365 15.16 -13.82 1.30
CA ARG A 365 14.51 -14.29 0.06
C ARG A 365 15.25 -15.46 -0.60
N ASP A 366 16.57 -15.49 -0.50
CA ASP A 366 17.40 -16.57 -1.01
C ASP A 366 17.17 -17.87 -0.22
N VAL A 367 17.01 -17.76 1.10
CA VAL A 367 16.66 -18.91 1.95
C VAL A 367 15.22 -19.37 1.70
N ASP A 368 14.27 -18.44 1.75
CA ASP A 368 12.84 -18.71 1.60
C ASP A 368 12.19 -17.65 0.68
N PRO A 369 12.06 -17.95 -0.63
CA PRO A 369 11.55 -16.97 -1.58
C PRO A 369 10.06 -16.66 -1.36
N ASP A 370 9.29 -17.53 -0.70
CA ASP A 370 7.83 -17.43 -0.63
C ASP A 370 7.29 -16.81 0.67
N VAL A 371 8.13 -16.68 1.69
CA VAL A 371 7.77 -16.04 2.96
C VAL A 371 7.28 -14.61 2.78
N ALA A 372 6.32 -14.13 3.57
CA ALA A 372 5.96 -12.71 3.59
C ALA A 372 6.94 -11.92 4.49
N ILE A 373 7.32 -10.70 4.12
CA ILE A 373 8.19 -9.85 4.93
C ILE A 373 7.51 -8.52 5.24
N ALA A 374 7.54 -8.09 6.49
CA ALA A 374 7.32 -6.69 6.87
C ALA A 374 8.64 -6.08 7.34
N THR A 375 8.86 -4.82 6.96
CA THR A 375 10.07 -4.05 7.28
C THR A 375 9.68 -2.81 8.07
N ASN A 376 10.13 -2.73 9.31
CA ASN A 376 10.04 -1.51 10.12
C ASN A 376 11.27 -0.62 9.82
N LEU A 377 11.28 -0.03 8.63
CA LEU A 377 12.36 0.84 8.15
C LEU A 377 11.99 2.31 8.30
N ASP A 378 10.86 2.71 7.72
CA ASP A 378 10.33 4.08 7.75
C ASP A 378 8.86 4.11 8.16
N LYS A 379 8.39 5.28 8.59
CA LYS A 379 6.99 5.53 8.96
C LYS A 379 6.37 6.58 8.06
N SER A 380 5.18 6.27 7.57
CA SER A 380 4.33 7.22 6.86
C SER A 380 3.33 7.88 7.81
N TYR A 381 2.93 9.10 7.48
CA TYR A 381 1.99 9.90 8.27
C TYR A 381 0.97 10.54 7.34
N ILE A 382 -0.26 10.70 7.83
CA ILE A 382 -1.33 11.42 7.13
C ILE A 382 -0.94 12.88 6.99
N LYS A 383 -1.21 13.45 5.82
CA LYS A 383 -0.94 14.85 5.51
C LYS A 383 -2.18 15.58 5.02
N ASP A 384 -2.25 16.88 5.31
CA ASP A 384 -3.25 17.78 4.75
C ASP A 384 -2.96 18.10 3.27
N VAL A 385 -3.84 18.90 2.66
CA VAL A 385 -3.71 19.34 1.26
C VAL A 385 -2.46 20.19 0.99
N ASN A 386 -1.82 20.73 2.01
CA ASN A 386 -0.59 21.53 1.92
C ASN A 386 0.66 20.68 2.19
N GLY A 387 0.51 19.38 2.48
CA GLY A 387 1.59 18.46 2.80
C GLY A 387 2.05 18.48 4.26
N ASN A 388 1.35 19.21 5.15
CA ASN A 388 1.63 19.21 6.59
C ASN A 388 1.08 17.94 7.22
N ARG A 389 1.78 17.37 8.20
CA ARG A 389 1.27 16.20 8.92
C ARG A 389 0.03 16.58 9.74
N ILE A 390 -0.97 15.70 9.73
CA ILE A 390 -2.09 15.82 10.66
C ILE A 390 -1.61 15.40 12.05
N GLN A 391 -1.86 16.24 13.04
CA GLN A 391 -1.48 16.04 14.43
C GLN A 391 -2.70 16.13 15.34
N VAL A 392 -2.78 15.22 16.31
CA VAL A 392 -3.75 15.28 17.41
C VAL A 392 -3.19 16.23 18.47
N ASP A 393 -4.05 17.12 18.97
CA ASP A 393 -3.77 18.05 20.08
C ASP A 393 -4.28 17.44 21.40
N SER A 394 -5.50 16.88 21.37
CA SER A 394 -6.09 16.21 22.54
C SER A 394 -6.84 14.94 22.18
N ASP A 395 -6.73 13.95 23.06
CA ASP A 395 -7.47 12.67 23.03
C ASP A 395 -8.83 12.73 23.75
N GLY A 396 -9.14 13.82 24.46
CA GLY A 396 -10.41 14.01 25.14
C GLY A 396 -10.33 14.92 26.35
N VAL A 397 -11.46 15.11 27.04
CA VAL A 397 -11.54 15.94 28.26
C VAL A 397 -10.64 15.47 29.41
N ASP A 398 -10.32 14.17 29.45
CA ASP A 398 -9.47 13.55 30.47
C ASP A 398 -8.03 13.34 29.98
N ASP A 399 -7.63 14.01 28.91
CA ASP A 399 -6.27 13.91 28.39
C ASP A 399 -5.27 14.52 29.37
N THR A 400 -4.28 13.71 29.75
CA THR A 400 -3.24 14.08 30.71
C THR A 400 -1.86 14.24 30.06
N ASP A 401 -1.72 13.87 28.79
CA ASP A 401 -0.49 14.02 28.03
C ASP A 401 -0.66 15.14 26.99
N PRO A 402 -0.10 16.34 27.21
CA PRO A 402 -0.28 17.47 26.31
C PRO A 402 0.58 17.38 25.03
N THR A 403 1.10 16.20 24.70
CA THR A 403 2.05 16.04 23.60
C THR A 403 1.31 15.84 22.28
N ASP A 404 1.41 16.84 21.39
CA ASP A 404 0.92 16.69 20.02
C ASP A 404 1.59 15.50 19.30
N TYR A 405 0.80 14.65 18.67
CA TYR A 405 1.33 13.49 17.96
C TYR A 405 0.77 13.33 16.55
N ASN A 406 1.60 12.83 15.65
CA ASN A 406 1.23 12.65 14.24
C ASN A 406 0.30 11.44 14.06
N VAL A 407 -0.58 11.48 13.06
CA VAL A 407 -1.42 10.33 12.70
C VAL A 407 -0.69 9.46 11.67
N PHE A 408 -0.46 8.17 11.99
CA PHE A 408 0.28 7.27 11.10
C PHE A 408 -0.52 6.87 9.85
N PHE A 409 0.18 6.46 8.80
CA PHE A 409 -0.39 5.95 7.58
C PHE A 409 0.20 4.59 7.22
N LEU A 410 -0.65 3.64 6.82
CA LEU A 410 -0.24 2.31 6.35
C LEU A 410 -0.15 2.29 4.84
N GLU A 411 1.08 2.37 4.32
CA GLU A 411 1.38 2.24 2.90
C GLU A 411 2.71 1.53 2.68
N ALA A 412 2.90 1.03 1.47
CA ALA A 412 4.19 0.55 0.98
C ALA A 412 5.17 1.73 0.85
N ASN A 413 6.04 1.92 1.83
CA ASN A 413 7.05 2.98 1.84
C ASN A 413 8.48 2.50 1.55
N ASP A 414 8.65 1.19 1.32
CA ASP A 414 9.88 0.59 0.82
C ASP A 414 9.57 -0.58 -0.16
N PRO A 415 10.53 -0.99 -1.01
CA PRO A 415 10.30 -2.04 -2.01
C PRO A 415 10.32 -3.47 -1.44
N TYR A 416 10.64 -3.65 -0.16
CA TYR A 416 10.93 -4.95 0.45
C TYR A 416 9.73 -5.60 1.11
N MET A 417 8.82 -4.79 1.68
CA MET A 417 7.64 -5.27 2.38
C MET A 417 6.60 -5.93 1.47
N ASP A 418 6.00 -7.01 1.95
CA ASP A 418 4.80 -7.66 1.38
C ASP A 418 3.55 -7.36 2.22
N PHE A 419 3.75 -6.88 3.46
CA PHE A 419 2.71 -6.30 4.30
C PHE A 419 3.33 -5.18 5.15
N THR A 420 2.55 -4.16 5.48
CA THR A 420 3.07 -3.02 6.24
C THR A 420 3.46 -3.47 7.65
N ALA A 421 4.57 -2.95 8.18
CA ALA A 421 5.00 -3.24 9.55
C ALA A 421 3.92 -2.90 10.59
N GLY A 422 3.07 -1.91 10.29
CA GLY A 422 1.86 -1.68 11.07
C GLY A 422 2.10 -1.03 12.41
N HIS A 423 3.33 -0.61 12.71
CA HIS A 423 3.63 0.07 13.97
C HIS A 423 2.91 1.43 13.98
N PRO A 424 2.08 1.76 15.00
CA PRO A 424 1.43 3.05 15.12
C PRO A 424 2.44 4.19 15.27
N THR A 425 1.94 5.40 15.45
CA THR A 425 2.75 6.50 15.97
C THR A 425 3.45 6.04 17.25
N PRO A 426 4.76 6.30 17.42
CA PRO A 426 5.50 5.80 18.57
C PRO A 426 4.84 6.18 19.90
N LEU A 427 4.62 5.20 20.77
CA LEU A 427 3.97 5.40 22.07
C LEU A 427 4.73 6.42 22.95
N GLY A 428 6.05 6.49 22.80
CA GLY A 428 6.88 7.51 23.47
C GLY A 428 6.74 8.93 22.93
N GLN A 429 5.89 9.16 21.92
CA GLN A 429 5.51 10.49 21.41
C GLN A 429 4.11 10.92 21.89
N GLY A 430 3.57 10.29 22.95
CA GLY A 430 2.28 10.63 23.53
C GLY A 430 1.07 9.99 22.85
N ALA A 431 1.25 9.36 21.69
CA ALA A 431 0.15 8.74 20.96
C ALA A 431 -0.37 7.47 21.66
N PRO A 432 -1.64 7.41 22.10
CA PRO A 432 -2.21 6.18 22.61
C PRO A 432 -2.44 5.18 21.47
N PRO A 433 -2.30 3.87 21.73
CA PRO A 433 -2.44 2.85 20.68
C PRO A 433 -3.88 2.73 20.14
N ASN A 434 -4.86 3.28 20.86
CA ASN A 434 -6.26 3.34 20.48
C ASN A 434 -6.74 4.75 20.07
N SER A 435 -5.81 5.63 19.67
CA SER A 435 -6.12 7.00 19.24
C SER A 435 -7.34 7.07 18.33
N TRP A 436 -8.25 7.98 18.66
CA TRP A 436 -9.46 8.26 17.88
C TRP A 436 -9.13 8.66 16.43
N ALA A 437 -8.00 9.33 16.23
CA ALA A 437 -7.57 9.80 14.92
C ALA A 437 -7.22 8.64 13.97
N TYR A 438 -6.88 7.46 14.48
CA TYR A 438 -6.65 6.29 13.64
C TYR A 438 -7.95 5.85 12.96
N GLU A 439 -9.07 5.87 13.71
CA GLU A 439 -10.40 5.52 13.21
C GLU A 439 -10.94 6.56 12.22
N GLU A 440 -10.53 7.82 12.33
CA GLU A 440 -10.99 8.90 11.43
C GLU A 440 -10.16 9.10 10.17
N PHE A 441 -8.86 8.82 10.22
CA PHE A 441 -7.95 9.15 9.12
C PHE A 441 -7.30 7.91 8.53
N THR A 442 -6.68 7.08 9.37
CA THR A 442 -5.93 5.92 8.88
C THR A 442 -6.87 4.81 8.39
N PHE A 443 -7.91 4.49 9.14
CA PHE A 443 -8.79 3.35 8.88
C PHE A 443 -9.67 3.53 7.63
N PRO A 444 -10.23 4.72 7.34
CA PRO A 444 -10.95 4.93 6.09
C PRO A 444 -10.09 4.63 4.85
N LEU A 445 -8.81 5.02 4.86
CA LEU A 445 -7.88 4.73 3.76
C LEU A 445 -7.56 3.23 3.65
N ILE A 446 -7.66 2.47 4.73
CA ILE A 446 -7.55 1.00 4.70
C ILE A 446 -8.83 0.40 4.10
N THR A 447 -10.01 0.90 4.49
CA THR A 447 -11.30 0.41 3.95
C THR A 447 -11.51 0.74 2.48
N GLU A 448 -10.93 1.85 1.99
CA GLU A 448 -10.96 2.22 0.58
C GLU A 448 -10.10 1.26 -0.27
N ASN A 449 -8.90 0.94 0.20
CA ASN A 449 -8.01 -0.02 -0.44
C ASN A 449 -7.12 -0.72 0.58
N PRO A 450 -7.30 -2.05 0.82
CA PRO A 450 -6.50 -2.80 1.79
C PRO A 450 -5.10 -3.14 1.27
N TRP A 451 -4.79 -2.84 0.02
CA TRP A 451 -3.49 -3.08 -0.60
C TRP A 451 -2.82 -1.78 -1.04
N SER A 452 -1.50 -1.78 -1.04
CA SER A 452 -0.66 -0.68 -1.51
C SER A 452 0.51 -1.24 -2.32
N SER A 453 1.30 -0.37 -2.94
CA SER A 453 2.43 -0.78 -3.76
C SER A 453 3.45 0.35 -3.84
N TYR A 454 4.72 0.04 -3.62
CA TYR A 454 5.81 1.03 -3.61
C TYR A 454 6.13 1.55 -5.03
N ASP A 455 6.31 0.65 -6.00
CA ASP A 455 6.76 0.96 -7.37
C ASP A 455 5.83 0.41 -8.47
N GLY A 456 4.75 -0.25 -8.08
CA GLY A 456 3.85 -0.89 -9.03
C GLY A 456 4.36 -2.24 -9.52
N SER A 457 5.30 -2.92 -8.85
CA SER A 457 5.74 -4.29 -9.18
C SER A 457 5.16 -5.35 -8.24
N LYS A 458 4.94 -4.99 -6.96
CA LYS A 458 4.52 -5.90 -5.88
C LYS A 458 3.41 -5.28 -5.03
N GLN A 459 2.51 -6.09 -4.50
CA GLN A 459 1.50 -5.60 -3.55
C GLN A 459 1.95 -5.80 -2.11
N THR A 460 1.60 -4.82 -1.29
CA THR A 460 1.83 -4.78 0.13
C THR A 460 0.48 -4.70 0.84
N LEU A 461 0.14 -5.72 1.61
CA LEU A 461 -1.09 -5.72 2.41
C LEU A 461 -0.99 -4.68 3.53
N LYS A 462 -2.02 -3.85 3.71
CA LYS A 462 -2.13 -2.99 4.88
C LYS A 462 -2.41 -3.86 6.11
N HIS A 463 -1.42 -3.93 6.98
CA HIS A 463 -1.43 -4.66 8.23
C HIS A 463 -1.13 -3.70 9.38
N TYR A 464 -1.99 -3.68 10.41
CA TYR A 464 -1.77 -2.92 11.63
C TYR A 464 -1.25 -3.81 12.76
N PHE A 465 -0.19 -3.40 13.44
CA PHE A 465 0.33 -4.07 14.62
C PHE A 465 -0.04 -3.22 15.84
N ALA A 466 -1.06 -3.65 16.58
CA ALA A 466 -1.75 -2.84 17.58
C ALA A 466 -1.32 -3.23 19.00
N PRO A 467 -0.65 -2.36 19.78
CA PRO A 467 -0.49 -2.58 21.21
C PRO A 467 -1.86 -2.61 21.90
N ILE A 468 -2.14 -3.65 22.67
CA ILE A 468 -3.39 -3.70 23.46
C ILE A 468 -3.27 -2.91 24.78
N ARG A 469 -2.03 -2.69 25.24
CA ARG A 469 -1.65 -1.89 26.39
C ARG A 469 -0.92 -0.62 25.96
N GLN A 470 -0.71 0.31 26.90
CA GLN A 470 0.13 1.50 26.69
C GLN A 470 1.59 1.20 26.28
N GLN A 471 2.02 -0.06 26.37
CA GLN A 471 3.35 -0.51 25.98
C GLN A 471 3.28 -1.87 25.28
N TRP A 472 4.19 -2.12 24.33
CA TRP A 472 4.19 -3.30 23.45
C TRP A 472 4.26 -4.66 24.14
N SER A 473 5.21 -4.83 25.08
CA SER A 473 5.57 -6.15 25.66
C SER A 473 5.55 -6.15 27.18
N VAL A 474 4.86 -5.19 27.80
CA VAL A 474 4.90 -4.97 29.25
C VAL A 474 3.54 -5.27 29.86
N ALA A 475 3.38 -6.49 30.38
CA ALA A 475 2.12 -6.99 30.94
C ALA A 475 1.55 -6.16 32.10
N ARG A 476 2.41 -5.41 32.79
CA ARG A 476 2.00 -4.50 33.89
C ARG A 476 1.58 -3.09 33.44
N ALA A 477 1.75 -2.76 32.15
CA ALA A 477 1.32 -1.46 31.63
C ALA A 477 -0.20 -1.40 31.57
N ASP A 478 -0.78 -0.20 31.54
CA ASP A 478 -2.24 -0.08 31.55
C ASP A 478 -2.86 -0.70 30.30
N LEU A 479 -3.95 -1.45 30.51
CA LEU A 479 -4.78 -1.98 29.45
C LEU A 479 -5.61 -0.84 28.86
N ILE A 480 -5.49 -0.62 27.56
CA ILE A 480 -6.06 0.55 26.89
C ILE A 480 -7.33 0.22 26.13
N PHE A 481 -7.42 -0.99 25.59
CA PHE A 481 -8.59 -1.42 24.84
C PHE A 481 -9.57 -2.18 25.71
N GLU A 482 -10.83 -1.94 25.43
CA GLU A 482 -12.00 -2.69 25.81
C GLU A 482 -12.56 -3.46 24.60
N VAL A 483 -13.50 -4.38 24.86
CA VAL A 483 -14.05 -5.29 23.85
C VAL A 483 -14.61 -4.55 22.63
N GLU A 484 -15.38 -3.47 22.81
CA GLU A 484 -16.13 -2.87 21.71
C GLU A 484 -15.24 -2.14 20.71
N GLN A 485 -14.28 -1.33 21.17
CA GLN A 485 -13.28 -0.73 20.27
C GLN A 485 -12.37 -1.80 19.66
N ALA A 486 -11.89 -2.77 20.43
CA ALA A 486 -11.03 -3.83 19.88
C ALA A 486 -11.77 -4.68 18.83
N TYR A 487 -13.03 -5.03 19.06
CA TYR A 487 -13.87 -5.72 18.08
C TYR A 487 -14.11 -4.87 16.83
N ARG A 488 -14.38 -3.57 16.99
CA ARG A 488 -14.50 -2.62 15.87
C ARG A 488 -13.22 -2.55 15.04
N PHE A 489 -12.04 -2.51 15.67
CA PHE A 489 -10.76 -2.54 14.96
C PHE A 489 -10.62 -3.82 14.14
N VAL A 490 -10.87 -4.98 14.76
CA VAL A 490 -10.81 -6.27 14.05
C VAL A 490 -11.76 -6.30 12.86
N ARG A 491 -13.02 -5.87 13.04
CA ARG A 491 -14.00 -5.82 11.94
C ARG A 491 -13.62 -4.83 10.85
N THR A 492 -13.15 -3.65 11.20
CA THR A 492 -12.75 -2.60 10.24
C THR A 492 -11.64 -3.10 9.31
N PHE A 493 -10.64 -3.80 9.85
CA PHE A 493 -9.55 -4.35 9.03
C PHE A 493 -9.99 -5.60 8.26
N THR A 494 -10.61 -6.56 8.95
CA THR A 494 -10.90 -7.87 8.34
C THR A 494 -12.02 -7.80 7.30
N ASP A 495 -13.05 -6.97 7.50
CA ASP A 495 -14.13 -6.82 6.51
C ASP A 495 -13.64 -6.10 5.24
N ALA A 496 -12.63 -5.22 5.36
CA ALA A 496 -11.98 -4.57 4.22
C ALA A 496 -10.97 -5.47 3.49
N GLY A 497 -10.64 -6.65 4.02
CA GLY A 497 -9.59 -7.50 3.48
C GLY A 497 -8.17 -7.09 3.88
N ALA A 498 -8.00 -6.18 4.83
CA ALA A 498 -6.74 -5.85 5.49
C ALA A 498 -6.44 -6.83 6.64
N ALA A 499 -5.38 -6.59 7.41
CA ALA A 499 -5.02 -7.43 8.55
C ALA A 499 -4.68 -6.61 9.82
N ILE A 500 -4.90 -7.20 10.99
CA ILE A 500 -4.50 -6.61 12.28
C ILE A 500 -3.93 -7.67 13.21
N THR A 501 -2.80 -7.36 13.85
CA THR A 501 -2.21 -8.17 14.92
C THR A 501 -2.32 -7.42 16.24
N TRP A 502 -2.90 -8.04 17.26
CA TRP A 502 -2.79 -7.54 18.63
C TRP A 502 -1.43 -7.92 19.22
N SER A 503 -0.65 -6.94 19.65
CA SER A 503 0.53 -7.17 20.51
C SER A 503 0.08 -7.46 21.93
N THR A 504 -0.52 -8.63 22.10
CA THR A 504 -0.83 -9.20 23.42
C THR A 504 0.45 -9.45 24.22
N THR A 505 0.36 -9.32 25.53
CA THR A 505 1.47 -9.49 26.47
C THR A 505 1.38 -10.84 27.18
N ILE A 506 2.55 -11.36 27.58
CA ILE A 506 2.68 -12.70 28.13
C ILE A 506 3.16 -12.64 29.58
N THR A 507 2.53 -13.42 30.46
CA THR A 507 2.95 -13.67 31.84
C THR A 507 2.89 -15.18 32.10
N ASP A 508 3.94 -15.73 32.72
CA ASP A 508 4.04 -17.17 33.05
C ASP A 508 3.78 -18.11 31.86
N GLY A 509 4.14 -17.64 30.65
CA GLY A 509 4.00 -18.38 29.40
C GLY A 509 2.58 -18.39 28.81
N SER A 510 1.67 -17.51 29.23
CA SER A 510 0.32 -17.35 28.66
C SER A 510 -0.03 -15.88 28.41
N ILE A 511 -0.92 -15.60 27.45
CA ILE A 511 -1.49 -14.24 27.28
C ILE A 511 -2.11 -13.80 28.61
N THR A 512 -1.92 -12.54 29.02
CA THR A 512 -2.44 -12.08 30.31
C THR A 512 -3.96 -12.30 30.41
N PRO A 513 -4.49 -12.69 31.58
CA PRO A 513 -5.89 -13.11 31.68
C PRO A 513 -6.93 -12.06 31.25
N ASP A 514 -6.66 -10.79 31.52
CA ASP A 514 -7.50 -9.65 31.12
C ASP A 514 -7.51 -9.44 29.59
N GLU A 515 -6.37 -9.55 28.93
CA GLU A 515 -6.28 -9.52 27.46
C GLU A 515 -6.94 -10.75 26.82
N MET A 516 -6.71 -11.95 27.37
CA MET A 516 -7.35 -13.18 26.87
C MET A 516 -8.87 -13.09 26.95
N THR A 517 -9.43 -12.45 27.99
CA THR A 517 -10.87 -12.21 28.10
C THR A 517 -11.40 -11.38 26.93
N ILE A 518 -10.68 -10.32 26.54
CA ILE A 518 -11.03 -9.51 25.36
C ILE A 518 -10.90 -10.33 24.07
N MET A 519 -9.81 -11.08 23.91
CA MET A 519 -9.56 -11.89 22.72
C MET A 519 -10.61 -12.97 22.52
N GLN A 520 -11.06 -13.62 23.59
CA GLN A 520 -12.12 -14.64 23.54
C GLN A 520 -13.45 -14.06 23.11
N GLU A 521 -13.85 -12.91 23.67
CA GLU A 521 -15.10 -12.24 23.28
C GLU A 521 -15.07 -11.80 21.80
N ILE A 522 -13.94 -11.25 21.32
CA ILE A 522 -13.75 -10.94 19.89
C ILE A 522 -13.84 -12.23 19.06
N ASN A 523 -13.14 -13.28 19.47
CA ASN A 523 -13.13 -14.56 18.78
C ASN A 523 -14.53 -15.14 18.62
N ASP A 524 -15.31 -15.17 19.70
CA ASP A 524 -16.65 -15.73 19.71
C ASP A 524 -17.58 -14.96 18.75
N ARG A 525 -17.49 -13.63 18.74
CA ARG A 525 -18.21 -12.78 17.77
C ARG A 525 -17.76 -13.04 16.33
N MET A 526 -16.46 -13.25 16.10
CA MET A 526 -15.89 -13.50 14.78
C MET A 526 -16.21 -14.89 14.23
N MET A 527 -16.52 -15.87 15.09
CA MET A 527 -16.94 -17.22 14.71
C MET A 527 -18.41 -17.33 14.29
N LEU A 528 -19.24 -16.31 14.59
CA LEU A 528 -20.65 -16.31 14.20
C LEU A 528 -20.78 -16.19 12.69
N SER A 529 -21.69 -16.99 12.11
CA SER A 529 -21.97 -16.98 10.66
C SER A 529 -22.43 -15.61 10.15
N SER A 530 -23.09 -14.85 11.01
CA SER A 530 -23.33 -13.42 10.85
C SER A 530 -22.68 -12.70 12.01
N LYS A 531 -21.51 -12.12 11.77
CA LYS A 531 -20.76 -11.35 12.78
C LYS A 531 -21.63 -10.20 13.30
N PRO A 532 -21.82 -10.02 14.62
CA PRO A 532 -22.60 -8.92 15.18
C PRO A 532 -22.06 -7.56 14.73
N ASP A 533 -22.93 -6.57 14.51
CA ASP A 533 -22.47 -5.21 14.22
C ASP A 533 -21.61 -4.66 15.38
N TYR A 534 -20.54 -3.94 15.04
CA TYR A 534 -19.75 -3.22 16.03
C TYR A 534 -20.39 -1.86 16.31
N ILE A 535 -20.19 -1.32 17.52
CA ILE A 535 -20.63 0.04 17.86
C ILE A 535 -19.89 1.03 16.96
N PRO A 536 -20.59 1.85 16.14
CA PRO A 536 -19.94 2.81 15.27
C PRO A 536 -19.04 3.77 16.05
N TYR A 537 -17.91 4.13 15.45
CA TYR A 537 -17.02 5.13 16.01
C TYR A 537 -17.73 6.48 16.20
N VAL A 538 -17.43 7.13 17.33
CA VAL A 538 -17.82 8.50 17.66
C VAL A 538 -16.59 9.16 18.27
N ARG A 539 -16.24 10.36 17.77
CA ARG A 539 -15.12 11.12 18.31
C ARG A 539 -15.33 11.41 19.81
N PRO A 540 -14.33 11.13 20.67
CA PRO A 540 -14.42 11.45 22.09
C PRO A 540 -14.69 12.93 22.34
N GLU A 541 -15.43 13.25 23.40
CA GLU A 541 -15.64 14.64 23.80
C GLU A 541 -14.30 15.29 24.19
N GLY A 542 -14.03 16.49 23.67
CA GLY A 542 -12.77 17.21 23.88
C GLY A 542 -11.64 16.84 22.92
N ALA A 543 -11.76 15.73 22.19
CA ALA A 543 -10.74 15.31 21.24
C ALA A 543 -10.71 16.20 19.99
N HIS A 544 -9.52 16.65 19.59
CA HIS A 544 -9.35 17.55 18.45
C HIS A 544 -7.92 17.54 17.89
N LEU A 545 -7.78 18.00 16.64
CA LEU A 545 -6.49 18.18 15.98
C LEU A 545 -5.84 19.52 16.32
N VAL A 546 -4.52 19.59 16.11
CA VAL A 546 -3.78 20.86 16.19
C VAL A 546 -4.33 21.85 15.16
N GLY A 547 -4.73 23.02 15.63
CA GLY A 547 -5.32 24.06 14.78
C GLY A 547 -6.77 23.78 14.35
N GLU A 548 -7.37 22.67 14.79
CA GLU A 548 -8.81 22.51 14.75
C GLU A 548 -9.40 23.51 15.73
N THR A 549 -10.14 24.49 15.22
CA THR A 549 -10.78 25.47 16.09
C THR A 549 -11.82 24.74 16.93
N LEU A 550 -11.49 24.49 18.20
CA LEU A 550 -12.44 24.11 19.23
C LEU A 550 -13.57 25.12 19.22
N SER A 551 -14.72 24.74 18.66
CA SER A 551 -15.92 25.53 18.87
C SER A 551 -16.31 25.30 20.33
N VAL A 552 -15.89 26.20 21.21
CA VAL A 552 -16.39 26.27 22.59
C VAL A 552 -17.84 26.73 22.50
N ASN A 553 -18.76 25.85 22.13
CA ASN A 553 -20.19 26.15 22.01
C ASN A 553 -21.04 24.89 22.09
N SER A 554 -20.87 24.10 23.15
CA SER A 554 -21.92 23.18 23.59
C SER A 554 -23.24 23.91 23.97
N ASN A 555 -23.28 25.25 23.93
CA ASN A 555 -24.50 26.07 24.07
C ASN A 555 -24.63 27.28 23.11
N ILE A 556 -23.81 27.46 22.07
CA ILE A 556 -24.00 28.56 21.07
C ILE A 556 -23.97 28.05 19.60
N LEU A 557 -24.14 26.74 19.38
CA LEU A 557 -24.42 26.20 18.03
C LEU A 557 -25.88 26.43 17.57
N GLU A 558 -26.74 27.01 18.41
CA GLU A 558 -28.14 27.30 18.04
C GLU A 558 -28.35 28.64 17.32
N GLU A 559 -27.47 29.63 17.45
CA GLU A 559 -27.77 30.96 16.88
C GLU A 559 -27.36 31.13 15.41
N ASN A 560 -26.43 30.30 14.90
CA ASN A 560 -25.93 30.48 13.53
C ASN A 560 -26.11 29.30 12.56
N ASN A 561 -26.62 28.16 13.00
CA ASN A 561 -26.92 27.06 12.08
C ASN A 561 -28.28 27.21 11.39
N LEU A 562 -28.33 26.77 10.14
CA LEU A 562 -29.57 26.60 9.41
C LEU A 562 -30.32 25.39 9.99
N VAL A 563 -31.40 25.64 10.71
CA VAL A 563 -32.25 24.63 11.32
C VAL A 563 -33.38 24.28 10.36
N LEU A 564 -33.55 22.99 10.09
CA LEU A 564 -34.68 22.43 9.37
C LEU A 564 -35.75 21.98 10.36
N TYR A 565 -36.98 22.46 10.22
CA TYR A 565 -38.09 22.08 11.10
C TYR A 565 -39.43 21.95 10.36
N PRO A 566 -40.28 20.97 10.75
CA PRO A 566 -40.02 19.94 11.74
C PRO A 566 -39.01 18.89 11.24
N ASN A 567 -38.29 18.23 12.14
CA ASN A 567 -37.53 17.02 11.86
C ASN A 567 -37.82 16.03 13.01
N PRO A 568 -38.49 14.89 12.78
CA PRO A 568 -38.88 14.31 11.48
C PRO A 568 -39.89 15.14 10.66
N VAL A 569 -39.73 15.09 9.34
CA VAL A 569 -40.55 15.76 8.32
C VAL A 569 -41.64 14.81 7.85
N LYS A 570 -42.89 15.28 7.71
CA LYS A 570 -43.98 14.47 7.13
C LYS A 570 -44.26 14.75 5.67
N GLN A 571 -44.43 16.03 5.33
CA GLN A 571 -44.83 16.45 3.99
C GLN A 571 -43.96 17.61 3.52
N SER A 572 -43.67 18.57 4.41
CA SER A 572 -42.79 19.67 4.12
C SER A 572 -42.03 20.15 5.35
N PHE A 573 -40.93 20.87 5.13
CA PHE A 573 -40.15 21.51 6.17
C PHE A 573 -39.90 22.99 5.88
N LYS A 574 -39.46 23.72 6.90
CA LYS A 574 -38.99 25.10 6.83
C LYS A 574 -37.54 25.17 7.26
N LEU A 575 -36.86 26.23 6.83
CA LEU A 575 -35.49 26.52 7.22
C LEU A 575 -35.46 27.79 8.07
N SER A 576 -34.58 27.84 9.07
CA SER A 576 -34.46 29.00 9.98
C SER A 576 -33.83 30.23 9.33
N LYS A 577 -33.21 30.10 8.15
CA LYS A 577 -32.58 31.19 7.40
C LYS A 577 -32.92 31.12 5.92
N GLU A 578 -32.82 32.26 5.24
CA GLU A 578 -33.03 32.34 3.80
C GLU A 578 -31.89 31.70 3.01
N ILE A 579 -32.23 31.05 1.90
CA ILE A 579 -31.28 30.31 1.07
C ILE A 579 -31.28 30.78 -0.38
N SER A 580 -30.24 30.43 -1.13
CA SER A 580 -30.17 30.57 -2.59
C SER A 580 -30.71 29.32 -3.30
N SER A 581 -30.38 28.13 -2.81
CA SER A 581 -30.94 26.86 -3.31
C SER A 581 -30.76 25.72 -2.30
N ALA A 582 -31.53 24.64 -2.47
CA ALA A 582 -31.40 23.41 -1.69
C ALA A 582 -31.43 22.18 -2.60
N ILE A 583 -30.64 21.15 -2.28
CA ILE A 583 -30.55 19.89 -3.00
C ILE A 583 -30.66 18.75 -1.99
N ILE A 584 -31.52 17.76 -2.25
CA ILE A 584 -31.70 16.58 -1.40
C ILE A 584 -31.07 15.36 -2.08
N TYR A 585 -30.32 14.59 -1.31
CA TYR A 585 -29.66 13.35 -1.69
C TYR A 585 -30.17 12.17 -0.86
N ASN A 586 -30.16 10.98 -1.44
CA ASN A 586 -30.27 9.74 -0.68
C ASN A 586 -28.92 9.35 -0.05
N LEU A 587 -28.89 8.29 0.77
CA LEU A 587 -27.67 7.82 1.43
C LEU A 587 -26.60 7.27 0.47
N SER A 588 -26.98 6.93 -0.77
CA SER A 588 -26.04 6.53 -1.84
C SER A 588 -25.45 7.72 -2.60
N GLY A 589 -25.72 8.97 -2.16
CA GLY A 589 -25.21 10.19 -2.80
C GLY A 589 -25.94 10.60 -4.09
N GLN A 590 -27.01 9.91 -4.47
CA GLN A 590 -27.81 10.28 -5.65
C GLN A 590 -28.68 11.48 -5.32
N LYS A 591 -28.69 12.47 -6.20
CA LYS A 591 -29.57 13.65 -6.12
C LYS A 591 -31.02 13.24 -6.41
N ILE A 592 -31.92 13.50 -5.47
CA ILE A 592 -33.34 13.11 -5.54
C ILE A 592 -34.25 14.31 -5.81
N LEU A 593 -33.95 15.49 -5.23
CA LEU A 593 -34.79 16.67 -5.36
C LEU A 593 -33.95 17.96 -5.32
N GLU A 594 -34.43 19.02 -5.96
CA GLU A 594 -33.78 20.34 -5.95
C GLU A 594 -34.80 21.47 -5.89
N PHE A 595 -34.50 22.47 -5.08
CA PHE A 595 -35.26 23.72 -4.95
C PHE A 595 -34.38 24.90 -5.35
N LYS A 596 -34.85 25.67 -6.35
CA LYS A 596 -34.20 26.90 -6.80
C LYS A 596 -34.83 28.09 -6.06
N GLY A 597 -34.03 28.82 -5.30
CA GLY A 597 -34.47 29.98 -4.53
C GLY A 597 -34.96 29.67 -3.11
N ASN A 598 -35.11 30.73 -2.31
CA ASN A 598 -35.72 30.66 -0.99
C ASN A 598 -37.22 30.37 -1.10
N GLN A 599 -37.75 29.50 -0.23
CA GLN A 599 -39.18 29.18 -0.17
C GLN A 599 -39.67 29.28 1.28
N THR A 600 -40.95 29.58 1.47
CA THR A 600 -41.59 29.62 2.79
C THR A 600 -41.79 28.22 3.39
N SER A 601 -41.76 27.18 2.55
CA SER A 601 -41.88 25.77 2.89
C SER A 601 -41.32 24.93 1.73
N PHE A 602 -40.60 23.86 2.02
CA PHE A 602 -40.01 22.93 1.07
C PHE A 602 -40.79 21.62 1.08
N ASP A 603 -41.51 21.32 0.01
CA ASP A 603 -42.36 20.12 -0.11
C ASP A 603 -41.52 18.88 -0.48
N VAL A 604 -41.54 17.89 0.39
CA VAL A 604 -40.85 16.59 0.25
C VAL A 604 -41.82 15.42 0.34
N SER A 605 -43.12 15.65 0.09
CA SER A 605 -44.18 14.64 0.09
C SER A 605 -43.90 13.45 -0.84
N ILE A 606 -43.14 13.68 -1.91
CA ILE A 606 -42.74 12.66 -2.89
C ILE A 606 -41.66 11.70 -2.38
N LEU A 607 -41.00 12.01 -1.26
CA LEU A 607 -39.95 11.17 -0.69
C LEU A 607 -40.59 10.05 0.14
N ASN A 608 -40.07 8.83 -0.01
CA ASN A 608 -40.42 7.71 0.86
C ASN A 608 -39.86 7.94 2.27
N ASP A 609 -40.37 7.22 3.26
CA ASP A 609 -39.86 7.30 4.62
C ASP A 609 -38.41 6.82 4.69
N GLY A 610 -37.55 7.54 5.41
CA GLY A 610 -36.12 7.30 5.42
C GLY A 610 -35.27 8.50 5.83
N ILE A 611 -33.95 8.32 5.80
CA ILE A 611 -32.97 9.38 6.12
C ILE A 611 -32.47 10.01 4.83
N TYR A 612 -32.47 11.33 4.80
CA TYR A 612 -32.02 12.12 3.66
C TYR A 612 -30.96 13.13 4.08
N VAL A 613 -30.04 13.42 3.16
CA VAL A 613 -29.04 14.49 3.30
C VAL A 613 -29.50 15.65 2.44
N PHE A 614 -29.59 16.84 3.01
CA PHE A 614 -29.90 18.05 2.26
C PHE A 614 -28.70 19.01 2.28
N LYS A 615 -28.30 19.47 1.09
CA LYS A 615 -27.31 20.51 0.86
C LYS A 615 -28.04 21.82 0.62
N VAL A 616 -27.66 22.86 1.34
CA VAL A 616 -28.15 24.22 1.13
C VAL A 616 -27.01 25.08 0.64
N ILE A 617 -27.32 25.96 -0.30
CA ILE A 617 -26.44 27.04 -0.72
C ILE A 617 -27.05 28.34 -0.20
N SER A 618 -26.35 29.04 0.68
CA SER A 618 -26.78 30.32 1.25
C SER A 618 -26.61 31.47 0.25
N LYS A 619 -27.15 32.65 0.57
CA LYS A 619 -27.06 33.84 -0.33
C LYS A 619 -25.63 34.33 -0.57
N ASN A 620 -24.70 34.05 0.34
CA ASN A 620 -23.26 34.36 0.19
C ASN A 620 -22.48 33.27 -0.58
N GLY A 621 -23.15 32.20 -1.05
CA GLY A 621 -22.53 31.13 -1.85
C GLY A 621 -21.92 29.99 -1.04
N GLU A 622 -21.95 30.05 0.29
CA GLU A 622 -21.51 28.95 1.15
C GLU A 622 -22.46 27.75 1.04
N SER A 623 -21.90 26.54 1.15
CA SER A 623 -22.71 25.32 1.16
C SER A 623 -22.69 24.65 2.51
N GLN A 624 -23.87 24.36 3.06
CA GLN A 624 -24.05 23.61 4.31
C GLN A 624 -24.79 22.31 4.03
N PHE A 625 -24.38 21.23 4.68
CA PHE A 625 -25.09 19.94 4.65
C PHE A 625 -25.75 19.68 5.99
N SER A 626 -26.93 19.07 5.99
CA SER A 626 -27.58 18.58 7.19
C SER A 626 -28.50 17.39 6.85
N LYS A 627 -28.96 16.67 7.86
CA LYS A 627 -29.76 15.44 7.72
C LYS A 627 -31.18 15.66 8.24
N PHE A 628 -32.17 15.05 7.59
CA PHE A 628 -33.52 14.98 8.12
C PHE A 628 -34.13 13.59 7.93
N ILE A 629 -35.11 13.27 8.77
CA ILE A 629 -35.84 12.01 8.75
C ILE A 629 -37.22 12.27 8.14
N LYS A 630 -37.62 11.51 7.12
CA LYS A 630 -38.95 11.52 6.51
C LYS A 630 -39.82 10.42 7.14
N GLN A 631 -41.03 10.76 7.59
CA GLN A 631 -42.02 9.88 8.23
C GLN A 631 -43.45 10.13 7.75
#